data_AF-A0A963EPC9-F1
#
_entry.id   AF-A0A963EPC9-F1
#
_cell.length_a   1.000
_cell.length_b   1.000
_cell.length_c   1.000
_cell.angle_alpha   90.00
_cell.angle_beta   90.00
_cell.angle_gamma   90.00
#
_symmetry.space_group_name_H-M   'P 1'
#
loop_
_entity.id
_entity.type
_entity.pdbx_description
1 polymer ?
#
loop_
_entity_poly.entity_id
_entity_poly.type
_entity_poly.pdbx_seq_one_letter_code
_entity_poly.pdbx_strand_id
1 'polypeptide(L)'
;PELCAVVPAFRDRGGQGLDWEAGVPQREGTNTFTMSGRTARPPMPGLNEAERTKHFGELIYPNLMLSLAMDHAAAFLLFPLGPEETLIDCRLLFHPNAIEAADFDPSDSADFWHLVNGQDWSICERVQRGMHAAPFEHGYYAPMEDMSLDIRDYVLKRMG
;
A
#
# COMPACT_ATOMS: atom_id res chain seq x y z
N PRO A 1 5.21 9.91 8.34
CA PRO A 1 4.58 8.57 8.29
C PRO A 1 5.58 7.47 8.59
N GLU A 2 5.15 6.46 9.33
CA GLU A 2 5.94 5.36 9.87
C GLU A 2 6.38 4.41 8.74
N LEU A 3 5.57 4.32 7.67
CA LEU A 3 5.96 3.67 6.43
C LEU A 3 7.31 4.20 5.89
N CYS A 4 7.57 5.50 6.00
CA CYS A 4 8.83 6.11 5.56
C CYS A 4 10.03 5.71 6.44
N ALA A 5 9.82 5.11 7.61
CA ALA A 5 10.91 4.53 8.40
C ALA A 5 11.38 3.19 7.84
N VAL A 6 10.52 2.47 7.11
CA VAL A 6 10.86 1.22 6.41
C VAL A 6 11.29 1.51 4.96
N VAL A 7 10.60 2.44 4.30
CA VAL A 7 10.87 2.86 2.91
C VAL A 7 11.19 4.36 2.87
N PRO A 8 12.45 4.76 3.14
CA PRO A 8 12.83 6.17 3.20
C PRO A 8 12.59 6.94 1.90
N ALA A 9 12.59 6.25 0.77
CA ALA A 9 12.35 6.85 -0.53
C ALA A 9 11.00 7.59 -0.63
N PHE A 10 9.98 7.16 0.12
CA PHE A 10 8.68 7.84 0.14
C PHE A 10 8.73 9.23 0.82
N ARG A 11 9.78 9.54 1.58
CA ARG A 11 10.01 10.88 2.11
C ARG A 11 10.59 11.83 1.06
N ASP A 12 11.35 11.30 0.10
CA ASP A 12 11.94 12.11 -0.96
C ASP A 12 10.93 12.26 -2.10
N ARG A 13 10.32 13.46 -2.19
CA ARG A 13 9.38 13.82 -3.26
C ARG A 13 8.25 12.79 -3.47
N GLY A 14 7.76 12.18 -2.39
CA GLY A 14 6.68 11.19 -2.44
C GLY A 14 7.01 9.93 -3.23
N GLY A 15 8.29 9.59 -3.39
CA GLY A 15 8.70 8.43 -4.21
C GLY A 15 8.81 8.73 -5.70
N GLN A 16 8.83 10.00 -6.11
CA GLN A 16 9.03 10.39 -7.50
C GLN A 16 10.38 9.85 -8.03
N GLY A 17 10.33 9.15 -9.18
CA GLY A 17 11.52 8.56 -9.80
C GLY A 17 11.88 7.16 -9.29
N LEU A 18 11.04 6.55 -8.47
CA LEU A 18 11.16 5.13 -8.15
C LEU A 18 10.84 4.27 -9.38
N ASP A 19 11.68 3.27 -9.59
CA ASP A 19 11.42 2.19 -10.54
C ASP A 19 10.52 1.16 -9.85
N TRP A 20 9.20 1.35 -10.01
CA TRP A 20 8.20 0.48 -9.42
C TRP A 20 8.24 -0.93 -10.00
N GLU A 21 8.62 -1.09 -11.28
CA GLU A 21 8.76 -2.39 -11.94
C GLU A 21 9.93 -3.19 -11.36
N ALA A 22 11.04 -2.53 -11.02
CA ALA A 22 12.19 -3.17 -10.38
C ALA A 22 12.01 -3.37 -8.86
N GLY A 23 10.88 -2.95 -8.29
CA GLY A 23 10.56 -2.99 -6.87
C GLY A 23 11.19 -1.83 -6.08
N VAL A 24 10.48 -1.40 -5.05
CA VAL A 24 10.88 -0.31 -4.17
C VAL A 24 11.84 -0.83 -3.08
N PRO A 25 13.07 -0.30 -2.98
CA PRO A 25 14.00 -0.74 -1.96
C PRO A 25 13.55 -0.27 -0.57
N GLN A 26 13.68 -1.16 0.40
CA GLN A 26 13.55 -0.82 1.81
C GLN A 26 14.89 -0.30 2.36
N ARG A 27 14.92 0.26 3.57
CA ARG A 27 16.19 0.69 4.20
C ARG A 27 17.12 -0.50 4.45
N GLU A 28 18.41 -0.23 4.58
CA GLU A 28 19.38 -1.29 4.86
C GLU A 28 19.03 -2.07 6.14
N GLY A 29 19.12 -3.40 6.02
CA GLY A 29 18.87 -4.34 7.10
C GLY A 29 17.39 -4.56 7.41
N THR A 30 16.45 -4.19 6.53
CA THR A 30 15.05 -4.62 6.61
C THR A 30 14.77 -5.70 5.56
N ASN A 31 13.75 -6.52 5.80
CA ASN A 31 13.32 -7.57 4.88
C ASN A 31 11.79 -7.59 4.67
N THR A 32 11.00 -6.82 5.41
CA THR A 32 9.53 -6.83 5.28
C THR A 32 8.89 -5.58 5.88
N PHE A 33 7.56 -5.50 5.77
CA PHE A 33 6.70 -4.53 6.44
C PHE A 33 6.25 -4.98 7.82
N THR A 34 7.02 -4.52 8.80
CA THR A 34 6.71 -4.53 10.23
C THR A 34 7.26 -3.23 10.83
N MET A 35 6.92 -2.91 12.08
CA MET A 35 7.45 -1.71 12.75
C MET A 35 8.99 -1.67 12.81
N SER A 36 9.63 -2.82 12.94
CA SER A 36 11.10 -2.92 12.93
C SER A 36 11.69 -2.97 11.52
N GLY A 37 10.85 -3.27 10.52
CA GLY A 37 11.23 -3.65 9.16
C GLY A 37 11.83 -5.06 9.07
N ARG A 38 11.74 -5.86 10.13
CA ARG A 38 12.33 -7.21 10.19
C ARG A 38 11.29 -8.25 10.58
N THR A 39 11.45 -9.44 10.04
CA THR A 39 10.80 -10.67 10.49
C THR A 39 11.76 -11.85 10.39
N ALA A 40 11.50 -12.91 11.17
CA ALA A 40 12.16 -14.20 11.05
C ALA A 40 11.37 -15.19 10.17
N ARG A 41 10.14 -14.83 9.73
CA ARG A 41 9.34 -15.67 8.84
C ARG A 41 10.10 -15.96 7.54
N PRO A 42 10.00 -17.19 6.98
CA PRO A 42 10.66 -17.50 5.73
C PRO A 42 10.01 -16.74 4.57
N PRO A 43 10.79 -16.34 3.55
CA PRO A 43 10.25 -15.82 2.31
C PRO A 43 9.36 -16.85 1.61
N MET A 44 8.38 -16.37 0.85
CA MET A 44 7.54 -17.23 0.02
C MET A 44 8.42 -18.06 -0.95
N PRO A 45 8.04 -19.32 -1.24
CA PRO A 45 8.78 -20.13 -2.18
C PRO A 45 8.79 -19.50 -3.59
N GLY A 46 9.91 -19.66 -4.30
CA GLY A 46 10.04 -19.19 -5.69
C GLY A 46 10.45 -17.73 -5.86
N LEU A 47 10.50 -16.93 -4.80
CA LEU A 47 10.94 -15.54 -4.90
C LEU A 47 12.41 -15.42 -5.33
N ASN A 48 12.69 -14.51 -6.25
CA ASN A 48 14.03 -14.10 -6.67
C ASN A 48 14.70 -13.14 -5.66
N GLU A 49 15.92 -12.71 -5.91
CA GLU A 49 16.68 -11.84 -5.00
C GLU A 49 16.02 -10.47 -4.76
N ALA A 50 15.47 -9.86 -5.80
CA ALA A 50 14.78 -8.57 -5.68
C ALA A 50 13.49 -8.74 -4.88
N GLU A 51 12.69 -9.77 -5.17
CA GLU A 51 11.43 -10.07 -4.46
C GLU A 51 11.64 -10.42 -2.98
N ARG A 52 12.85 -10.87 -2.60
CA ARG A 52 13.21 -11.15 -1.20
C ARG A 52 13.59 -9.91 -0.39
N THR A 53 13.91 -8.81 -1.05
CA THR A 53 14.54 -7.64 -0.41
C THR A 53 13.80 -6.33 -0.68
N LYS A 54 13.01 -6.28 -1.75
CA LYS A 54 12.26 -5.10 -2.17
C LYS A 54 10.77 -5.33 -2.00
N HIS A 55 10.06 -4.21 -2.00
CA HIS A 55 8.61 -4.18 -1.97
C HIS A 55 8.05 -3.98 -3.39
N PHE A 56 7.01 -4.72 -3.73
CA PHE A 56 6.27 -4.55 -4.98
C PHE A 56 4.81 -4.22 -4.68
N GLY A 57 4.21 -3.33 -5.46
CA GLY A 57 2.81 -2.95 -5.33
C GLY A 57 2.11 -3.05 -6.66
N GLU A 58 0.84 -3.47 -6.66
CA GLU A 58 0.03 -3.59 -7.86
C GLU A 58 -1.36 -2.99 -7.66
N LEU A 59 -1.87 -2.35 -8.70
CA LEU A 59 -3.23 -1.81 -8.73
C LEU A 59 -4.01 -2.46 -9.87
N ILE A 60 -5.03 -3.23 -9.50
CA ILE A 60 -5.89 -3.97 -10.42
C ILE A 60 -7.26 -3.29 -10.39
N TYR A 61 -7.55 -2.53 -11.45
CA TYR A 61 -8.80 -1.81 -11.56
C TYR A 61 -10.01 -2.76 -11.64
N PRO A 62 -11.13 -2.39 -10.98
CA PRO A 62 -11.37 -1.10 -10.34
C PRO A 62 -11.03 -1.03 -8.85
N ASN A 63 -10.78 -2.14 -8.17
CA ASN A 63 -10.97 -2.16 -6.71
C ASN A 63 -10.02 -3.06 -5.92
N LEU A 64 -8.91 -3.52 -6.51
CA LEU A 64 -7.93 -4.33 -5.81
C LEU A 64 -6.57 -3.63 -5.84
N MET A 65 -5.99 -3.44 -4.66
CA MET A 65 -4.59 -3.05 -4.50
C MET A 65 -3.85 -4.17 -3.76
N LEU A 66 -2.64 -4.45 -4.20
CA LEU A 66 -1.76 -5.44 -3.57
C LEU A 66 -0.49 -4.75 -3.10
N SER A 67 -0.06 -5.08 -1.89
CA SER A 67 1.27 -4.80 -1.39
C SER A 67 1.97 -6.12 -1.11
N LEU A 68 3.13 -6.32 -1.74
CA LEU A 68 3.87 -7.56 -1.74
C LEU A 68 5.21 -7.37 -1.03
N ALA A 69 5.39 -8.10 0.06
CA ALA A 69 6.65 -8.28 0.75
C ALA A 69 7.06 -9.77 0.67
N MET A 70 8.25 -10.10 1.17
CA MET A 70 8.78 -11.44 0.98
C MET A 70 8.05 -12.54 1.78
N ASP A 71 7.44 -12.24 2.94
CA ASP A 71 6.70 -13.22 3.79
C ASP A 71 5.18 -13.15 3.62
N HIS A 72 4.67 -12.01 3.17
CA HIS A 72 3.23 -11.77 3.13
C HIS A 72 2.82 -10.85 1.99
N ALA A 73 1.56 -10.98 1.59
CA ALA A 73 0.87 -10.01 0.76
C ALA A 73 -0.23 -9.33 1.58
N ALA A 74 -0.33 -8.00 1.51
CA ALA A 74 -1.51 -7.26 1.95
C ALA A 74 -2.39 -6.97 0.74
N ALA A 75 -3.60 -7.52 0.74
CA ALA A 75 -4.59 -7.29 -0.31
C ALA A 75 -5.68 -6.35 0.21
N PHE A 76 -5.95 -5.29 -0.52
CA PHE A 76 -6.96 -4.28 -0.21
C PHE A 76 -8.07 -4.36 -1.25
N LEU A 77 -9.25 -4.78 -0.81
CA LEU A 77 -10.45 -4.75 -1.64
C LEU A 77 -11.30 -3.55 -1.26
N LEU A 78 -11.58 -2.69 -2.24
CA LEU A 78 -12.36 -1.47 -2.05
C LEU A 78 -13.80 -1.72 -2.49
N PHE A 79 -14.76 -1.44 -1.61
CA PHE A 79 -16.18 -1.56 -1.91
C PHE A 79 -16.87 -0.22 -1.67
N PRO A 80 -17.36 0.46 -2.72
CA PRO A 80 -18.10 1.69 -2.54
C PRO A 80 -19.43 1.38 -1.85
N LEU A 81 -19.68 2.04 -0.71
CA LEU A 81 -20.98 2.02 -0.03
C LEU A 81 -21.85 3.21 -0.43
N GLY A 82 -21.22 4.27 -0.94
CA GLY A 82 -21.84 5.47 -1.48
C GLY A 82 -20.81 6.39 -2.11
N PRO A 83 -21.20 7.62 -2.51
CA PRO A 83 -20.28 8.59 -3.11
C PRO A 83 -19.18 9.09 -2.16
N GLU A 84 -19.39 8.97 -0.85
CA GLU A 84 -18.48 9.51 0.19
C GLU A 84 -18.04 8.44 1.20
N GLU A 85 -18.38 7.17 0.96
CA GLU A 85 -18.10 6.08 1.88
C GLU A 85 -17.59 4.85 1.12
N THR A 86 -16.44 4.34 1.54
CA THR A 86 -15.81 3.14 0.98
C THR A 86 -15.45 2.19 2.12
N LEU A 87 -15.92 0.95 2.02
CA LEU A 87 -15.44 -0.13 2.86
C LEU A 87 -14.14 -0.68 2.28
N ILE A 88 -13.12 -0.83 3.10
CA ILE A 88 -11.82 -1.40 2.72
C ILE A 88 -11.63 -2.72 3.48
N ASP A 89 -11.66 -3.83 2.76
CA ASP A 89 -11.31 -5.16 3.29
C ASP A 89 -9.81 -5.39 3.08
N CYS A 90 -9.03 -5.23 4.14
CA CYS A 90 -7.59 -5.48 4.15
C CYS A 90 -7.30 -6.89 4.66
N ARG A 91 -6.69 -7.72 3.80
CA ARG A 91 -6.35 -9.11 4.10
C ARG A 91 -4.85 -9.30 4.08
N LEU A 92 -4.30 -9.81 5.18
CA LEU A 92 -2.92 -10.27 5.22
C LEU A 92 -2.87 -11.76 4.85
N LEU A 93 -2.13 -12.07 3.79
CA LEU A 93 -2.01 -13.40 3.22
C LEU A 93 -0.59 -13.90 3.46
N PHE A 94 -0.48 -15.03 4.17
CA PHE A 94 0.78 -15.70 4.45
C PHE A 94 0.80 -17.06 3.78
N HIS A 95 1.99 -17.58 3.46
CA HIS A 95 2.13 -18.92 2.92
C HIS A 95 1.62 -19.98 3.93
N PRO A 96 0.90 -21.03 3.53
CA PRO A 96 0.39 -22.06 4.44
C PRO A 96 1.45 -22.64 5.38
N ASN A 97 2.64 -22.97 4.87
CA ASN A 97 3.75 -23.45 5.69
C ASN A 97 4.18 -22.48 6.81
N ALA A 98 4.05 -21.16 6.59
CA ALA A 98 4.33 -20.18 7.64
C ALA A 98 3.23 -20.22 8.71
N ILE A 99 1.97 -20.33 8.29
CA ILE A 99 0.80 -20.41 9.19
C ILE A 99 0.84 -21.70 10.05
N GLU A 100 1.31 -22.81 9.48
CA GLU A 100 1.42 -24.10 10.16
C GLU A 100 2.60 -24.17 11.15
N ALA A 101 3.49 -23.17 11.17
CA ALA A 101 4.61 -23.13 12.10
C ALA A 101 4.11 -22.92 13.55
N ALA A 102 4.75 -23.59 14.52
CA ALA A 102 4.34 -23.55 15.91
C ALA A 102 4.45 -22.17 16.56
N ASP A 103 5.34 -21.32 16.04
CA ASP A 103 5.62 -19.96 16.48
C ASP A 103 5.05 -18.91 15.51
N PHE A 104 4.11 -19.28 14.65
CA PHE A 104 3.47 -18.33 13.75
C PHE A 104 2.72 -17.24 14.53
N ASP A 105 3.19 -16.01 14.35
CA ASP A 105 2.54 -14.80 14.85
C ASP A 105 2.56 -13.73 13.73
N PRO A 106 1.38 -13.31 13.23
CA PRO A 106 1.28 -12.25 12.22
C PRO A 106 1.09 -10.85 12.82
N SER A 107 1.10 -10.70 14.16
CA SER A 107 0.76 -9.45 14.84
C SER A 107 1.67 -8.29 14.43
N ASP A 108 2.96 -8.54 14.22
CA ASP A 108 3.93 -7.52 13.80
C ASP A 108 3.59 -6.85 12.46
N SER A 109 3.11 -7.63 11.48
CA SER A 109 2.62 -7.13 10.20
C SER A 109 1.21 -6.57 10.32
N ALA A 110 0.34 -7.19 11.12
CA ALA A 110 -1.03 -6.72 11.35
C ALA A 110 -1.06 -5.33 11.98
N ASP A 111 -0.29 -5.11 13.03
CA ASP A 111 -0.18 -3.83 13.74
C ASP A 111 0.43 -2.75 12.84
N PHE A 112 1.44 -3.11 12.03
CA PHE A 112 2.03 -2.21 11.06
C PHE A 112 1.01 -1.75 10.02
N TRP A 113 0.32 -2.69 9.37
CA TRP A 113 -0.67 -2.39 8.35
C TRP A 113 -1.87 -1.62 8.91
N HIS A 114 -2.34 -1.98 10.10
CA HIS A 114 -3.40 -1.23 10.77
C HIS A 114 -3.02 0.23 10.99
N LEU A 115 -1.81 0.49 11.48
CA LEU A 115 -1.32 1.86 11.71
C LEU A 115 -1.25 2.67 10.40
N VAL A 116 -0.55 2.16 9.39
CA VAL A 116 -0.32 2.91 8.14
C VAL A 116 -1.63 3.11 7.37
N ASN A 117 -2.52 2.12 7.36
CA ASN A 117 -3.84 2.27 6.76
C ASN A 117 -4.66 3.36 7.45
N GLY A 118 -4.66 3.38 8.78
CA GLY A 118 -5.36 4.42 9.54
C GLY A 118 -4.86 5.84 9.23
N GLN A 119 -3.56 5.98 8.92
CA GLN A 119 -2.98 7.25 8.50
C GLN A 119 -3.50 7.67 7.12
N ASP A 120 -3.49 6.76 6.16
CA ASP A 120 -3.99 7.01 4.81
C ASP A 120 -5.48 7.33 4.81
N TRP A 121 -6.30 6.57 5.55
CA TRP A 121 -7.74 6.80 5.65
C TRP A 121 -8.05 8.18 6.24
N SER A 122 -7.35 8.57 7.31
CA SER A 122 -7.48 9.91 7.89
C SER A 122 -7.15 11.02 6.89
N ILE A 123 -6.18 10.82 5.99
CA ILE A 123 -5.86 11.77 4.91
C ILE A 123 -7.02 11.81 3.90
N CYS A 124 -7.48 10.66 3.40
CA CYS A 124 -8.59 10.58 2.46
C CYS A 124 -9.85 11.27 2.99
N GLU A 125 -10.23 11.02 4.24
CA GLU A 125 -11.38 11.67 4.87
C GLU A 125 -11.21 13.19 5.01
N ARG A 126 -9.99 13.66 5.32
CA ARG A 126 -9.69 15.10 5.38
C ARG A 126 -9.81 15.75 4.02
N VAL A 127 -9.35 15.08 2.96
CA VAL A 127 -9.51 15.54 1.57
C VAL A 127 -11.00 15.61 1.22
N GLN A 128 -11.77 14.55 1.48
CA GLN A 128 -13.21 14.53 1.23
C GLN A 128 -13.93 15.68 1.94
N ARG A 129 -13.68 15.88 3.24
CA ARG A 129 -14.24 17.03 3.98
C ARG A 129 -13.82 18.38 3.39
N GLY A 130 -12.58 18.50 2.93
CA GLY A 130 -12.08 19.71 2.28
C GLY A 130 -12.79 20.03 0.96
N MET A 131 -13.21 19.01 0.20
CA MET A 131 -13.95 19.17 -1.05
C MET A 131 -15.36 19.74 -0.85
N HIS A 132 -15.92 19.68 0.35
CA HIS A 132 -17.19 20.34 0.69
C HIS A 132 -17.05 21.82 1.06
N ALA A 133 -15.83 22.36 1.14
CA ALA A 133 -15.64 23.76 1.46
C ALA A 133 -16.20 24.64 0.34
N ALA A 134 -16.94 25.70 0.69
CA ALA A 134 -17.56 26.60 -0.29
C ALA A 134 -16.64 27.15 -1.39
N PRO A 135 -15.34 27.47 -1.15
CA PRO A 135 -14.46 27.94 -2.21
C PRO A 135 -13.80 26.81 -3.04
N PHE A 136 -14.07 25.53 -2.76
CA PHE A 136 -13.48 24.43 -3.51
C PHE A 136 -14.18 24.27 -4.86
N GLU A 137 -13.43 24.43 -5.95
CA GLU A 137 -13.91 24.22 -7.32
C GLU A 137 -13.32 22.96 -7.96
N HIS A 138 -12.00 22.73 -7.82
CA HIS A 138 -11.30 21.55 -8.33
C HIS A 138 -9.95 21.33 -7.63
N GLY A 139 -9.43 20.10 -7.75
CA GLY A 139 -8.08 19.73 -7.29
C GLY A 139 -7.02 19.83 -8.41
N TYR A 140 -5.75 19.93 -8.01
CA TYR A 140 -4.60 19.88 -8.92
C TYR A 140 -3.74 18.66 -8.58
N TYR A 141 -3.26 17.97 -9.61
CA TYR A 141 -2.30 16.88 -9.45
C TYR A 141 -0.88 17.42 -9.36
N ALA A 142 -0.11 16.92 -8.40
CA ALA A 142 1.33 17.11 -8.36
C ALA A 142 2.00 16.24 -9.45
N PRO A 143 3.20 16.62 -9.93
CA PRO A 143 3.94 15.85 -10.95
C PRO A 143 4.31 14.40 -10.55
N MET A 144 4.11 14.01 -9.30
CA MET A 144 4.34 12.64 -8.82
C MET A 144 3.08 11.76 -8.87
N GLU A 145 1.92 12.35 -9.19
CA GLU A 145 0.62 11.69 -9.12
C GLU A 145 0.17 11.15 -10.49
N ASP A 146 1.10 10.85 -11.40
CA ASP A 146 0.79 10.37 -12.75
C ASP A 146 -0.07 9.08 -12.72
N MET A 147 0.15 8.18 -11.75
CA MET A 147 -0.72 7.01 -11.58
C MET A 147 -2.14 7.37 -11.10
N SER A 148 -2.30 8.49 -10.38
CA SER A 148 -3.63 9.02 -10.02
C SER A 148 -4.35 9.64 -11.23
N LEU A 149 -3.61 10.03 -12.28
CA LEU A 149 -4.22 10.42 -13.55
C LEU A 149 -4.81 9.20 -14.28
N ASP A 150 -4.16 8.04 -14.20
CA ASP A 150 -4.62 6.81 -14.86
C ASP A 150 -5.98 6.34 -14.34
N ILE A 151 -6.22 6.40 -13.02
CA ILE A 151 -7.52 6.02 -12.45
C ILE A 151 -8.62 6.99 -12.87
N ARG A 152 -8.33 8.30 -12.94
CA ARG A 152 -9.27 9.31 -13.41
C ARG A 152 -9.69 9.02 -14.85
N ASP A 153 -8.73 8.76 -15.72
CA ASP A 153 -9.00 8.45 -17.12
C ASP A 153 -9.77 7.12 -17.28
N TYR A 154 -9.48 6.12 -16.44
CA TYR A 154 -10.25 4.88 -16.36
C TYR A 154 -11.72 5.12 -16.00
N VAL A 155 -11.97 5.99 -15.00
CA VAL A 155 -13.32 6.34 -14.53
C VAL A 155 -14.06 7.17 -15.56
N LEU A 156 -13.46 8.24 -16.10
CA LEU A 156 -14.08 9.12 -17.07
C LEU A 156 -14.57 8.37 -18.31
N LYS A 157 -13.77 7.43 -18.84
CA LYS A 157 -14.16 6.57 -19.98
C LYS A 157 -15.41 5.71 -19.73
N ARG A 158 -15.80 5.52 -18.46
CA ARG A 158 -16.97 4.73 -18.05
C ARG A 158 -18.17 5.57 -17.62
N MET A 159 -18.00 6.89 -17.48
CA MET A 159 -19.08 7.79 -17.10
C MET A 159 -19.91 8.30 -18.30
N GLY A 160 -19.51 7.96 -19.53
CA GLY A 160 -20.14 8.46 -20.77
C GLY A 160 -19.57 9.81 -21.18
#